data_AF-A0A1Y3BMQ7-F1
#
_entry.id   AF-A0A1Y3BMQ7-F1
#
_cell.length_a   1.000
_cell.length_b   1.000
_cell.length_c   1.000
_cell.angle_alpha   90.00
_cell.angle_beta   90.00
_cell.angle_gamma   90.00
#
_symmetry.space_group_name_H-M   'P 1'
#
loop_
_entity.id
_entity.type
_entity.pdbx_description
1 polymer ?
#
loop_
_entity_poly.entity_id
_entity_poly.type
_entity_poly.pdbx_seq_one_letter_code
_entity_poly.pdbx_strand_id
1 'polypeptide(L)'
;VPGGFGDRGIEGKILAIEHARLKKQPFLGICLGFQCAVVEFCRNVLGIKNAESHEQNPDAKEKVVIEMPEHNGGDLGGTMRVGRRETIFVNKDSILHRLYKPKNDRVFERHRHRYEVNIDMVDQLEKAGMMFVGKDTTMKRMEIMELRDHPYFVGVQFHPEYTSRPLKPSVPYLGLLLASTQKLDAFMESQNSNSDTDA
;
A
#
# COMPACT_ATOMS: atom_id res chain seq x y z
N VAL A 1 5.70 -5.69 6.93
CA VAL A 1 5.84 -6.95 6.18
C VAL A 1 6.42 -6.63 4.80
N PRO A 2 7.61 -7.17 4.45
CA PRO A 2 8.28 -6.87 3.19
C PRO A 2 7.63 -7.60 1.99
N GLY A 3 8.15 -7.32 0.79
CA GLY A 3 7.78 -8.03 -0.43
C GLY A 3 8.23 -9.50 -0.43
N GLY A 4 7.70 -10.29 -1.37
CA GLY A 4 8.02 -11.69 -1.56
C GLY A 4 7.34 -12.25 -2.81
N PHE A 5 7.59 -13.52 -3.10
CA PHE A 5 6.97 -14.27 -4.20
C PHE A 5 6.61 -15.68 -3.73
N GLY A 6 5.59 -16.26 -4.35
CA GLY A 6 5.09 -17.59 -4.06
C GLY A 6 4.23 -17.68 -2.80
N ASP A 7 3.72 -18.87 -2.55
CA ASP A 7 2.74 -19.20 -1.51
C ASP A 7 3.34 -19.34 -0.10
N ARG A 8 4.62 -19.68 -0.02
CA ARG A 8 5.28 -20.04 1.24
C ARG A 8 5.21 -18.92 2.27
N GLY A 9 4.59 -19.25 3.40
CA GLY A 9 4.49 -18.39 4.58
C GLY A 9 3.50 -17.23 4.44
N ILE A 10 2.59 -17.24 3.46
CA ILE A 10 1.55 -16.21 3.35
C ILE A 10 0.62 -16.23 4.57
N GLU A 11 0.13 -17.40 5.00
CA GLU A 11 -0.79 -17.48 6.15
C GLU A 11 -0.17 -16.93 7.45
N GLY A 12 1.13 -17.18 7.68
CA GLY A 12 1.84 -16.58 8.81
C GLY A 12 1.93 -15.05 8.74
N LYS A 13 2.10 -14.49 7.53
CA LYS A 13 2.08 -13.03 7.33
C LYS A 13 0.69 -12.46 7.58
N ILE A 14 -0.36 -13.13 7.10
CA ILE A 14 -1.77 -12.72 7.32
C ILE A 14 -2.07 -12.65 8.83
N LEU A 15 -1.68 -13.66 9.60
CA LEU A 15 -1.84 -13.66 11.06
C LEU A 15 -1.08 -12.50 11.74
N ALA A 16 0.13 -12.20 11.30
CA ALA A 16 0.90 -11.08 11.84
C ALA A 16 0.26 -9.72 11.50
N ILE A 17 -0.32 -9.60 10.30
CA ILE A 17 -1.05 -8.40 9.88
C ILE A 17 -2.33 -8.21 10.70
N GLU A 18 -3.09 -9.27 10.91
CA GLU A 18 -4.28 -9.26 11.78
C GLU A 18 -3.90 -8.80 13.18
N HIS A 19 -2.82 -9.34 13.75
CA HIS A 19 -2.33 -8.93 15.06
C HIS A 19 -2.02 -7.42 15.10
N ALA A 20 -1.30 -6.91 14.09
CA ALA A 20 -0.98 -5.49 14.02
C ALA A 20 -2.24 -4.61 13.96
N ARG A 21 -3.21 -4.99 13.11
CA ARG A 21 -4.50 -4.29 12.97
C ARG A 21 -5.29 -4.27 14.28
N LEU A 22 -5.46 -5.43 14.91
CA LEU A 22 -6.25 -5.57 16.14
C LEU A 22 -5.60 -4.89 17.35
N LYS A 23 -4.26 -4.89 17.41
CA LYS A 23 -3.50 -4.27 18.51
C LYS A 23 -3.10 -2.82 18.25
N LYS A 24 -3.55 -2.23 17.13
CA LYS A 24 -3.18 -0.88 16.70
C LYS A 24 -1.67 -0.65 16.65
N GLN A 25 -0.90 -1.68 16.29
CA GLN A 25 0.55 -1.57 16.15
C GLN A 25 0.89 -0.96 14.79
N PRO A 26 1.78 0.06 14.72
CA PRO A 26 2.24 0.62 13.46
C PRO A 26 2.68 -0.45 12.46
N PHE A 27 2.13 -0.39 11.26
CA PHE A 27 2.31 -1.40 10.21
C PHE A 27 2.65 -0.75 8.88
N LEU A 28 3.62 -1.35 8.19
CA LEU A 28 3.95 -1.06 6.79
C LEU A 28 3.97 -2.37 5.99
N GLY A 29 3.05 -2.53 5.05
CA GLY A 29 3.03 -3.61 4.05
C GLY A 29 3.70 -3.15 2.75
N ILE A 30 4.64 -3.93 2.24
CA ILE A 30 5.37 -3.60 1.00
C ILE A 30 5.11 -4.70 -0.02
N CYS A 31 4.62 -4.34 -1.21
CA CYS A 31 4.35 -5.26 -2.32
C CYS A 31 3.48 -6.43 -1.85
N LEU A 32 4.02 -7.65 -1.71
CA LEU A 32 3.28 -8.79 -1.14
C LEU A 32 2.67 -8.46 0.25
N GLY A 33 3.34 -7.69 1.09
CA GLY A 33 2.80 -7.28 2.40
C GLY A 33 1.53 -6.44 2.30
N PHE A 34 1.40 -5.60 1.26
CA PHE A 34 0.16 -4.87 0.95
C PHE A 34 -0.95 -5.83 0.51
N GLN A 35 -0.62 -6.77 -0.39
CA GLN A 35 -1.58 -7.76 -0.88
C GLN A 35 -2.11 -8.66 0.24
N CYS A 36 -1.22 -9.14 1.11
CA CYS A 36 -1.61 -9.93 2.28
C CYS A 36 -2.52 -9.13 3.24
N ALA A 37 -2.34 -7.80 3.35
CA ALA A 37 -3.20 -6.97 4.18
C ALA A 37 -4.62 -6.84 3.60
N VAL A 38 -4.75 -6.75 2.27
CA VAL A 38 -6.06 -6.81 1.60
C VAL A 38 -6.74 -8.15 1.83
N VAL A 39 -6.00 -9.26 1.69
CA VAL A 39 -6.53 -10.61 1.96
C VAL A 39 -6.98 -10.75 3.42
N GLU A 40 -6.16 -10.34 4.39
CA GLU A 40 -6.51 -10.35 5.81
C GLU A 40 -7.80 -9.59 6.08
N PHE A 41 -7.91 -8.38 5.54
CA PHE A 41 -9.06 -7.51 5.77
C PHE A 41 -10.34 -8.07 5.15
N CYS A 42 -10.25 -8.65 3.94
CA CYS A 42 -11.38 -9.35 3.33
C CYS A 42 -11.87 -10.52 4.20
N ARG A 43 -10.96 -11.35 4.73
CA ARG A 43 -11.31 -12.52 5.56
C ARG A 43 -11.92 -12.13 6.90
N ASN A 44 -11.35 -11.11 7.54
CA ASN A 44 -11.63 -10.80 8.93
C ASN A 44 -12.63 -9.66 9.14
N VAL A 45 -12.69 -8.69 8.23
CA VAL A 45 -13.61 -7.53 8.33
C VAL A 45 -14.79 -7.67 7.39
N LEU A 46 -14.57 -8.03 6.12
CA LEU A 46 -15.66 -8.22 5.15
C LEU A 46 -16.33 -9.60 5.24
N GLY A 47 -15.76 -10.53 5.98
CA GLY A 47 -16.31 -11.88 6.17
C GLY A 47 -16.16 -12.82 4.97
N ILE A 48 -15.35 -12.46 3.97
CA ILE A 48 -15.07 -13.25 2.78
C ILE A 48 -14.00 -14.29 3.14
N LYS A 49 -14.43 -15.38 3.80
CA LYS A 49 -13.53 -16.33 4.47
C LYS A 49 -12.54 -17.02 3.53
N ASN A 50 -12.92 -17.20 2.26
CA ASN A 50 -12.07 -17.86 1.26
C ASN A 50 -11.39 -16.86 0.32
N ALA A 51 -11.28 -15.58 0.72
CA ALA A 51 -10.55 -14.58 -0.03
C ALA A 51 -9.08 -15.03 -0.19
N GLU A 52 -8.61 -15.07 -1.44
CA GLU A 52 -7.25 -15.48 -1.79
C GLU A 52 -6.68 -14.58 -2.90
N SER A 53 -5.36 -14.63 -3.10
CA SER A 53 -4.72 -14.05 -4.27
C SER A 53 -4.62 -15.08 -5.40
N HIS A 54 -4.61 -14.59 -6.64
CA HIS A 54 -4.31 -15.41 -7.81
C HIS A 54 -2.93 -16.10 -7.66
N GLU A 55 -1.93 -15.44 -7.06
CA GLU A 55 -0.62 -16.05 -6.82
C GLU A 55 -0.69 -17.29 -5.93
N GLN A 56 -1.54 -17.28 -4.90
CA GLN A 56 -1.73 -18.42 -4.00
C GLN A 56 -2.50 -19.56 -4.66
N ASN A 57 -3.59 -19.20 -5.34
CA ASN A 57 -4.52 -20.17 -5.90
C ASN A 57 -5.18 -19.62 -7.17
N PRO A 58 -4.68 -20.03 -8.35
CA PRO A 58 -5.26 -19.64 -9.62
C PRO A 58 -6.69 -20.10 -9.86
N ASP A 59 -7.20 -21.05 -9.10
CA ASP A 59 -8.55 -21.57 -9.25
C ASP A 59 -9.52 -21.08 -8.15
N ALA A 60 -9.04 -20.21 -7.25
CA ALA A 60 -9.88 -19.63 -6.21
C ALA A 60 -11.09 -18.89 -6.80
N LYS A 61 -12.27 -19.10 -6.21
CA LYS A 61 -13.49 -18.39 -6.61
C LYS A 61 -13.49 -16.93 -6.18
N GLU A 62 -12.93 -16.66 -4.99
CA GLU A 62 -12.95 -15.35 -4.34
C GLU A 62 -11.56 -14.69 -4.42
N LYS A 63 -11.14 -14.31 -5.63
CA LYS A 63 -9.86 -13.63 -5.84
C LYS A 63 -9.98 -12.14 -5.55
N VAL A 64 -9.40 -11.72 -4.44
CA VAL A 64 -9.36 -10.30 -4.02
C VAL A 64 -8.09 -9.60 -4.52
N VAL A 65 -7.08 -10.38 -4.91
CA VAL A 65 -5.88 -9.92 -5.61
C VAL A 65 -5.74 -10.75 -6.89
N ILE A 66 -5.68 -10.11 -8.04
CA ILE A 66 -5.70 -10.74 -9.36
C ILE A 66 -4.44 -10.41 -10.16
N GLU A 67 -4.12 -11.24 -11.14
CA GLU A 67 -3.05 -10.92 -12.08
C GLU A 67 -3.55 -9.87 -13.07
N MET A 68 -2.84 -8.76 -13.20
CA MET A 68 -3.19 -7.67 -14.12
C MET A 68 -1.94 -7.19 -14.85
N PRO A 69 -1.43 -8.01 -15.79
CA PRO A 69 -0.17 -7.74 -16.43
C PRO A 69 -0.24 -6.50 -17.32
N GLU A 70 0.92 -5.89 -17.57
CA GLU A 70 1.03 -4.78 -18.50
C GLU A 70 1.28 -5.29 -19.92
N HIS A 71 0.64 -4.63 -20.87
CA HIS A 71 0.82 -4.86 -22.30
C HIS A 71 1.48 -3.61 -22.88
N ASN A 72 2.81 -3.65 -23.00
CA ASN A 72 3.55 -2.57 -23.64
C ASN A 72 3.72 -2.89 -25.13
N GLY A 73 3.54 -1.90 -25.99
CA GLY A 73 3.67 -2.08 -27.43
C GLY A 73 5.05 -2.61 -27.80
N GLY A 74 5.11 -3.83 -28.33
CA GLY A 74 6.35 -4.53 -28.70
C GLY A 74 6.64 -5.79 -27.88
N ASP A 75 6.04 -5.95 -26.71
CA ASP A 75 6.20 -7.15 -25.88
C ASP A 75 5.17 -8.23 -26.25
N LEU A 76 5.63 -9.47 -26.41
CA LEU A 76 4.76 -10.63 -26.60
C LEU A 76 4.27 -11.14 -25.24
N GLY A 77 2.98 -10.94 -24.95
CA GLY A 77 2.32 -11.42 -23.73
C GLY A 77 2.25 -10.41 -22.60
N GLY A 78 1.80 -10.86 -21.43
CA GLY A 78 1.66 -10.03 -20.23
C GLY A 78 2.99 -9.84 -19.48
N THR A 79 3.44 -8.60 -19.34
CA THR A 79 4.68 -8.25 -18.66
C THR A 79 4.46 -7.87 -17.19
N MET A 80 5.52 -8.02 -16.39
CA MET A 80 5.55 -7.56 -14.99
C MET A 80 5.54 -6.03 -14.94
N ARG A 81 4.76 -5.43 -14.03
CA ARG A 81 4.86 -4.00 -13.74
C ARG A 81 6.19 -3.73 -13.04
N VAL A 82 7.13 -3.16 -13.79
CA VAL A 82 8.51 -2.94 -13.34
C VAL A 82 8.98 -1.52 -13.64
N GLY A 83 9.91 -1.05 -12.80
CA GLY A 83 10.60 0.23 -13.00
C GLY A 83 9.96 1.39 -12.26
N ARG A 84 10.41 2.60 -12.58
CA ARG A 84 9.90 3.84 -11.98
C ARG A 84 8.55 4.18 -12.59
N ARG A 85 7.50 4.31 -11.78
CA ARG A 85 6.13 4.64 -12.20
C ARG A 85 5.61 5.84 -11.41
N GLU A 86 4.62 6.50 -12.00
CA GLU A 86 3.89 7.60 -11.37
C GLU A 86 2.70 7.04 -10.58
N THR A 87 2.60 7.45 -9.31
CA THR A 87 1.47 7.21 -8.42
C THR A 87 0.80 8.55 -8.12
N ILE A 88 -0.50 8.63 -8.31
CA ILE A 88 -1.34 9.80 -8.06
C ILE A 88 -2.07 9.62 -6.74
N PHE A 89 -1.91 10.56 -5.83
CA PHE A 89 -2.73 10.62 -4.62
C PHE A 89 -4.13 11.12 -4.95
N VAL A 90 -5.13 10.42 -4.43
CA VAL A 90 -6.55 10.75 -4.62
C VAL A 90 -7.22 11.24 -3.34
N ASN A 91 -6.50 11.21 -2.22
CA ASN A 91 -6.96 11.69 -0.93
C ASN A 91 -5.86 12.53 -0.26
N LYS A 92 -6.16 13.80 0.03
CA LYS A 92 -5.23 14.77 0.64
C LYS A 92 -5.11 14.60 2.15
N ASP A 93 -6.05 13.92 2.79
CA ASP A 93 -6.01 13.61 4.22
C ASP A 93 -5.09 12.42 4.52
N SER A 94 -4.52 11.80 3.49
CA SER A 94 -3.59 10.67 3.61
C SER A 94 -2.36 11.04 4.45
N ILE A 95 -1.99 10.14 5.36
CA ILE A 95 -0.76 10.26 6.15
C ILE A 95 0.45 10.31 5.21
N LEU A 96 0.51 9.42 4.21
CA LEU A 96 1.60 9.42 3.25
C LEU A 96 1.59 10.68 2.38
N HIS A 97 0.44 11.20 1.95
CA HIS A 97 0.40 12.47 1.21
C HIS A 97 1.03 13.60 2.02
N ARG A 98 0.63 13.75 3.28
CA ARG A 98 1.15 14.76 4.20
C ARG A 98 2.66 14.60 4.47
N LEU A 99 3.17 13.37 4.56
CA LEU A 99 4.61 13.13 4.73
C LEU A 99 5.41 13.37 3.45
N TYR A 100 4.91 12.94 2.29
CA TYR A 100 5.59 13.12 1.01
C TYR A 100 5.59 14.59 0.56
N LYS A 101 4.54 15.35 0.91
CA LYS A 101 4.27 16.71 0.40
C LYS A 101 4.44 16.78 -1.13
N PRO A 102 3.76 15.90 -1.90
CA PRO A 102 4.00 15.77 -3.33
C PRO A 102 3.59 17.03 -4.08
N LYS A 103 4.41 17.46 -5.04
CA LYS A 103 4.00 18.49 -6.01
C LYS A 103 2.95 17.90 -6.94
N ASN A 104 1.84 18.61 -7.18
CA ASN A 104 0.76 18.17 -8.06
C ASN A 104 0.21 16.77 -7.70
N ASP A 105 0.16 16.45 -6.40
CA ASP A 105 -0.41 15.21 -5.86
C ASP A 105 0.19 13.91 -6.45
N ARG A 106 1.43 13.94 -6.96
CA ARG A 106 2.09 12.79 -7.59
C ARG A 106 3.44 12.44 -6.95
N VAL A 107 3.75 11.15 -6.88
CA VAL A 107 5.07 10.63 -6.51
C VAL A 107 5.56 9.63 -7.56
N PHE A 108 6.88 9.40 -7.57
CA PHE A 108 7.48 8.41 -8.45
C PHE A 108 8.24 7.38 -7.64
N GLU A 109 7.77 6.14 -7.68
CA GLU A 109 8.35 5.03 -6.93
C GLU A 109 8.66 3.86 -7.86
N ARG A 110 9.40 2.87 -7.36
CA ARG A 110 9.83 1.71 -8.15
C ARG A 110 8.95 0.50 -7.85
N HIS A 111 8.40 -0.10 -8.89
CA HIS A 111 7.57 -1.31 -8.80
C HIS A 111 8.32 -2.53 -9.33
N ARG A 112 7.93 -3.70 -8.84
CA ARG A 112 8.35 -5.02 -9.33
C ARG A 112 7.35 -6.10 -8.89
N HIS A 113 6.20 -6.16 -9.54
CA HIS A 113 5.12 -7.10 -9.19
C HIS A 113 4.19 -7.36 -10.39
N ARG A 114 3.30 -8.36 -10.28
CA ARG A 114 2.36 -8.77 -11.34
C ARG A 114 0.88 -8.67 -10.94
N TYR A 115 0.62 -8.66 -9.64
CA TYR A 115 -0.72 -8.82 -9.08
C TYR A 115 -1.20 -7.50 -8.48
N GLU A 116 -2.46 -7.20 -8.72
CA GLU A 116 -3.15 -5.98 -8.29
C GLU A 116 -4.38 -6.34 -7.46
N VAL A 117 -4.86 -5.40 -6.65
CA VAL A 117 -6.17 -5.55 -6.00
C VAL A 117 -7.23 -5.67 -7.08
N ASN A 118 -8.16 -6.61 -6.90
CA ASN A 118 -9.31 -6.73 -7.78
C ASN A 118 -10.18 -5.48 -7.66
N ILE A 119 -10.40 -4.77 -8.78
CA ILE A 119 -11.12 -3.50 -8.79
C ILE A 119 -12.55 -3.63 -8.25
N ASP A 120 -13.18 -4.81 -8.43
CA ASP A 120 -14.53 -5.10 -7.96
C ASP A 120 -14.62 -5.13 -6.42
N MET A 121 -13.48 -5.27 -5.73
CA MET A 121 -13.39 -5.26 -4.27
C MET A 121 -13.21 -3.87 -3.68
N VAL A 122 -12.77 -2.89 -4.48
CA VAL A 122 -12.33 -1.56 -4.01
C VAL A 122 -13.44 -0.85 -3.23
N ASP A 123 -14.63 -0.77 -3.80
CA ASP A 123 -15.77 -0.08 -3.17
C ASP A 123 -16.14 -0.69 -1.81
N GLN A 124 -16.07 -2.02 -1.68
CA GLN A 124 -16.39 -2.71 -0.43
C GLN A 124 -15.32 -2.47 0.64
N LEU A 125 -14.05 -2.50 0.23
CA LEU A 125 -12.90 -2.23 1.10
C LEU A 125 -12.92 -0.79 1.63
N GLU A 126 -13.15 0.20 0.77
CA GLU A 126 -13.20 1.61 1.16
C GLU A 126 -14.37 1.91 2.09
N LYS A 127 -15.56 1.33 1.83
CA LYS A 127 -16.73 1.45 2.72
C LYS A 127 -16.46 0.87 4.11
N ALA A 128 -15.67 -0.19 4.20
CA ALA A 128 -15.27 -0.80 5.47
C ALA A 128 -14.07 -0.12 6.14
N GLY A 129 -13.47 0.91 5.50
CA GLY A 129 -12.44 1.76 6.10
C GLY A 129 -11.01 1.52 5.60
N MET A 130 -10.78 0.55 4.71
CA MET A 130 -9.50 0.40 4.00
C MET A 130 -9.51 1.32 2.77
N MET A 131 -8.91 2.50 2.90
CA MET A 131 -8.93 3.55 1.89
C MET A 131 -7.79 3.37 0.88
N PHE A 132 -8.07 3.47 -0.42
CA PHE A 132 -7.01 3.50 -1.44
C PHE A 132 -6.68 4.93 -1.82
N VAL A 133 -5.66 5.47 -1.16
CA VAL A 133 -5.29 6.89 -1.22
C VAL A 133 -4.33 7.22 -2.36
N GLY A 134 -3.73 6.22 -3.01
CA GLY A 134 -2.83 6.38 -4.16
C GLY A 134 -3.14 5.35 -5.25
N LYS A 135 -3.23 5.81 -6.49
CA LYS A 135 -3.61 5.02 -7.66
C LYS A 135 -2.63 5.27 -8.83
N ASP A 136 -2.60 4.34 -9.78
CA ASP A 136 -1.86 4.57 -11.03
C ASP A 136 -2.52 5.63 -11.90
N THR A 137 -1.83 6.03 -12.98
CA THR A 137 -2.34 7.04 -13.93
C THR A 137 -3.62 6.62 -14.67
N THR A 138 -3.95 5.33 -14.68
CA THR A 138 -5.20 4.80 -15.27
C THR A 138 -6.35 4.73 -14.27
N MET A 139 -6.08 5.00 -12.99
CA MET A 139 -7.02 4.90 -11.87
C MET A 139 -7.56 3.47 -11.62
N LYS A 140 -6.96 2.46 -12.25
CA LYS A 140 -7.39 1.06 -12.15
C LYS A 140 -6.60 0.29 -11.10
N ARG A 141 -5.35 0.67 -10.85
CA ARG A 141 -4.47 -0.01 -9.90
C ARG A 141 -4.38 0.78 -8.61
N MET A 142 -4.59 0.09 -7.51
CA MET A 142 -4.47 0.67 -6.17
C MET A 142 -3.04 0.47 -5.68
N GLU A 143 -2.31 1.57 -5.48
CA GLU A 143 -0.87 1.52 -5.18
C GLU A 143 -0.53 1.89 -3.74
N ILE A 144 -1.43 2.62 -3.06
CA ILE A 144 -1.28 3.00 -1.66
C ILE A 144 -2.62 2.79 -0.95
N MET A 145 -2.60 2.04 0.15
CA MET A 145 -3.73 1.88 1.07
C MET A 145 -3.40 2.45 2.44
N GLU A 146 -4.40 3.04 3.09
CA GLU A 146 -4.38 3.46 4.49
C GLU A 146 -5.65 2.95 5.20
N LEU A 147 -5.52 2.49 6.45
CA LEU A 147 -6.68 2.05 7.25
C LEU A 147 -7.17 3.20 8.14
N ARG A 148 -8.47 3.49 8.07
CA ARG A 148 -9.14 4.47 8.95
C ARG A 148 -9.04 4.03 10.42
N ASP A 149 -8.98 5.01 11.33
CA ASP A 149 -8.98 4.81 12.80
C ASP A 149 -7.79 3.98 13.35
N HIS A 150 -6.71 3.87 12.58
CA HIS A 150 -5.47 3.23 12.97
C HIS A 150 -4.29 4.22 12.95
N PRO A 151 -3.40 4.25 13.98
CA PRO A 151 -2.34 5.26 14.08
C PRO A 151 -1.38 5.29 12.89
N TYR A 152 -0.98 4.11 12.40
CA TYR A 152 -0.24 3.97 11.15
C TYR A 152 -0.42 2.56 10.60
N PHE A 153 -1.34 2.37 9.66
CA PHE A 153 -1.48 1.09 8.94
C PHE A 153 -1.48 1.41 7.46
N VAL A 154 -0.30 1.26 6.88
CA VAL A 154 -0.01 1.67 5.51
C VAL A 154 0.41 0.46 4.72
N GLY A 155 -0.13 0.33 3.51
CA GLY A 155 0.36 -0.63 2.53
C GLY A 155 0.74 0.10 1.25
N VAL A 156 1.87 -0.27 0.66
CA VAL A 156 2.34 0.27 -0.62
C VAL A 156 2.68 -0.87 -1.57
N GLN A 157 2.29 -0.73 -2.83
CA GLN A 157 2.56 -1.73 -3.86
C GLN A 157 3.97 -1.58 -4.47
N PHE A 158 4.55 -0.38 -4.40
CA PHE A 158 5.94 -0.14 -4.77
C PHE A 158 6.93 -0.57 -3.68
N HIS A 159 8.23 -0.48 -4.00
CA HIS A 159 9.36 -0.78 -3.12
C HIS A 159 10.02 0.52 -2.63
N PRO A 160 9.54 1.10 -1.49
CA PRO A 160 10.07 2.34 -0.94
C PRO A 160 11.55 2.26 -0.52
N GLU A 161 12.09 1.06 -0.34
CA GLU A 161 13.49 0.82 0.01
C GLU A 161 14.47 1.27 -1.09
N TYR A 162 14.08 1.23 -2.36
CA TYR A 162 14.99 1.54 -3.47
C TYR A 162 15.23 3.04 -3.70
N THR A 163 14.34 3.88 -3.18
CA THR A 163 14.42 5.35 -3.30
C THR A 163 15.01 6.01 -2.05
N SER A 164 15.23 5.25 -0.98
CA SER A 164 15.84 5.74 0.27
C SER A 164 17.30 6.19 0.09
N ARG A 165 17.69 7.26 0.79
CA ARG A 165 19.08 7.78 0.86
C ARG A 165 19.42 8.19 2.30
N PRO A 166 20.70 8.20 2.71
CA PRO A 166 21.09 8.58 4.07
C PRO A 166 20.57 9.97 4.51
N LEU A 167 20.59 10.95 3.62
CA LEU A 167 20.11 12.32 3.88
C LEU A 167 18.62 12.53 3.58
N LYS A 168 17.97 11.54 2.97
CA LYS A 168 16.55 11.60 2.59
C LYS A 168 15.95 10.21 2.81
N PRO A 169 15.53 9.89 4.04
CA PRO A 169 14.96 8.59 4.33
C PRO A 169 13.69 8.38 3.52
N SER A 170 13.42 7.13 3.19
CA SER A 170 12.16 6.76 2.54
C SER A 170 10.96 7.11 3.42
N VAL A 171 9.96 7.77 2.83
CA VAL A 171 8.84 8.36 3.55
C VAL A 171 7.97 7.33 4.28
N PRO A 172 7.59 6.18 3.68
CA PRO A 172 6.84 5.15 4.40
C PRO A 172 7.60 4.59 5.61
N TYR A 173 8.93 4.43 5.50
CA TYR A 173 9.74 3.97 6.63
C TYR A 173 9.89 5.03 7.73
N LEU A 174 10.06 6.30 7.35
CA LEU A 174 10.08 7.40 8.32
C LEU A 174 8.77 7.48 9.10
N GLY A 175 7.63 7.41 8.40
CA GLY A 175 6.30 7.40 9.01
C GLY A 175 6.12 6.25 10.00
N LEU A 176 6.55 5.04 9.62
CA LEU A 176 6.52 3.87 10.49
C LEU A 176 7.31 4.07 11.80
N LEU A 177 8.52 4.61 11.72
CA LEU A 177 9.37 4.86 12.89
C LEU A 177 8.81 5.98 13.79
N LEU A 178 8.31 7.06 13.18
CA LEU A 178 7.66 8.15 13.91
C LEU A 178 6.42 7.65 14.65
N ALA A 179 5.59 6.83 14.00
CA ALA A 179 4.42 6.22 14.62
C ALA A 179 4.81 5.27 15.76
N SER A 180 5.86 4.46 15.56
CA SER A 180 6.36 3.52 16.58
C SER A 180 6.90 4.22 17.83
N THR A 181 7.34 5.47 17.68
CA THR A 181 7.84 6.31 18.78
C THR A 181 6.83 7.34 19.26
N GLN A 182 5.58 7.29 18.77
CA GLN A 182 4.49 8.23 19.10
C GLN A 182 4.84 9.70 18.82
N LYS A 183 5.64 9.94 17.78
CA LYS A 183 6.09 11.28 17.36
C LYS A 183 5.52 11.72 16.01
N LEU A 184 4.65 10.93 15.40
CA LEU A 184 4.11 11.22 14.07
C LEU A 184 3.33 12.54 14.05
N ASP A 185 2.41 12.76 14.98
CA ASP A 185 1.58 13.96 15.00
C ASP A 185 2.41 15.22 15.25
N ALA A 186 3.28 15.20 16.27
CA ALA A 186 4.20 16.30 16.56
C ALA A 186 5.13 16.62 15.37
N PHE A 187 5.61 15.58 14.65
CA PHE A 187 6.39 15.78 13.44
C PHE A 187 5.56 16.49 12.36
N MET A 188 4.33 16.03 12.11
CA MET A 188 3.44 16.63 11.12
C MET A 188 3.09 18.10 11.43
N GLU A 189 2.89 18.44 12.71
CA GLU A 189 2.63 19.81 13.16
C GLU A 189 3.83 20.73 12.90
N SER A 190 5.05 20.28 13.27
CA SER A 190 6.29 21.05 13.03
C SER A 190 6.57 21.32 11.55
N GLN A 191 6.05 20.44 10.69
CA GLN A 191 6.20 20.53 9.25
C GLN A 191 5.25 21.53 8.60
N ASN A 192 4.15 21.89 9.28
CA ASN A 192 3.20 22.91 8.82
C ASN A 192 3.60 24.31 9.30
N SER A 193 4.16 24.45 10.51
CA SER A 193 4.62 25.75 11.02
C SER A 193 5.78 26.35 10.21
N ASN A 194 6.63 25.51 9.61
CA ASN A 194 7.77 25.98 8.81
C ASN A 194 7.38 26.38 7.37
N SER A 195 6.19 26.04 6.87
CA SER A 195 5.75 26.49 5.54
C SER A 195 5.15 27.90 5.54
N ASP A 196 4.77 28.43 6.70
CA ASP A 196 4.20 29.77 6.84
C ASP A 196 5.26 30.88 7.00
N THR A 197 6.53 30.51 7.21
CA THR A 197 7.64 31.47 7.37
C THR A 197 8.44 31.74 6.09
N ASP A 198 8.17 30.99 5.01
CA ASP A 198 8.87 31.10 3.72
C ASP A 198 7.96 31.67 2.59
N ALA A 199 6.84 32.31 2.94
CA ALA A 199 5.90 32.96 2.02
C ALA A 199 6.01 34.49 2.02
#